data_AF-A0A9E2R1Q5-F1
#
_entry.id   AF-A0A9E2R1Q5-F1
#
_cell.length_a   1.000
_cell.length_b   1.000
_cell.length_c   1.000
_cell.angle_alpha   90.00
_cell.angle_beta   90.00
_cell.angle_gamma   90.00
#
_symmetry.space_group_name_H-M   'P 1'
#
loop_
_entity.id
_entity.type
_entity.pdbx_description
1 polymer ?
#
loop_
_entity_poly.entity_id
_entity_poly.type
_entity_poly.pdbx_seq_one_letter_code
_entity_poly.pdbx_strand_id
1 'polypeptide(L)'
;MKSIELLRRVHRVRGAVLFVGLLVAPIKAMTQGELGQLVMVNYVAGQTPARAVYDVDGKTPLAGSSFLAELYAAAPGNSLQPILSSITPFSTAIPGYFFGDILDIPGTTPAGTAVVQVVVWRASDGATFAEANHPGAHVGISSVFQIAPLAGDHLGSAPPALYELESFSLYVVPEPSMATLDLLAACGIAFGWRLRRRA
;
A
#
# COMPACT_ATOMS: atom_id res chain seq x y z
N MET A 1 -67.10 -55.70 21.05
CA MET A 1 -66.60 -54.44 21.65
C MET A 1 -65.11 -54.63 21.95
N LYS A 2 -64.26 -54.29 20.98
CA LYS A 2 -63.41 -53.08 21.01
C LYS A 2 -62.53 -53.02 22.28
N SER A 3 -61.38 -53.71 22.30
CA SER A 3 -60.29 -53.37 23.24
C SER A 3 -58.93 -54.09 23.04
N ILE A 4 -58.70 -54.88 21.97
CA ILE A 4 -57.44 -55.66 21.83
C ILE A 4 -56.85 -55.56 20.41
N GLU A 5 -56.94 -54.39 19.78
CA GLU A 5 -56.50 -54.20 18.39
C GLU A 5 -55.63 -52.94 18.19
N LEU A 6 -54.83 -52.59 19.21
CA LEU A 6 -53.86 -51.49 19.14
C LEU A 6 -52.44 -51.88 19.58
N LEU A 7 -52.07 -53.15 19.53
CA LEU A 7 -50.75 -53.60 19.98
C LEU A 7 -50.06 -54.63 19.05
N ARG A 8 -50.24 -54.53 17.73
CA ARG A 8 -49.37 -55.20 16.75
C ARG A 8 -49.21 -54.42 15.44
N ARG A 9 -48.23 -53.51 15.43
CA ARG A 9 -47.44 -53.20 14.22
C ARG A 9 -46.02 -52.86 14.70
N VAL A 10 -45.26 -53.89 15.01
CA VAL A 10 -44.20 -54.44 14.14
C VAL A 10 -43.05 -53.44 13.96
N HIS A 11 -41.96 -53.80 14.62
CA HIS A 11 -40.54 -53.58 14.31
C HIS A 11 -40.14 -52.72 13.11
N ARG A 12 -39.04 -52.00 13.37
CA ARG A 12 -38.07 -51.35 12.45
C ARG A 12 -38.52 -50.02 11.86
N VAL A 13 -38.21 -48.96 12.60
CA VAL A 13 -37.61 -47.78 11.99
C VAL A 13 -36.26 -47.57 12.68
N ARG A 14 -35.21 -48.09 12.03
CA ARG A 14 -33.83 -47.64 12.24
C ARG A 14 -33.73 -46.29 11.51
N GLY A 15 -33.22 -45.26 12.17
CA GLY A 15 -33.04 -43.92 11.60
C GLY A 15 -34.23 -43.00 11.94
N ALA A 16 -34.09 -41.78 12.42
CA ALA A 16 -32.94 -40.90 12.48
C ALA A 16 -33.05 -40.11 13.78
N VAL A 17 -32.02 -40.16 14.61
CA VAL A 17 -31.82 -39.12 15.62
C VAL A 17 -31.38 -37.89 14.84
N LEU A 18 -32.32 -36.98 14.59
CA LEU A 18 -32.06 -35.66 14.03
C LEU A 18 -31.30 -34.85 15.09
N PHE A 19 -29.99 -35.07 15.17
CA PHE A 19 -29.07 -34.10 15.74
C PHE A 19 -29.10 -32.91 14.78
N VAL A 20 -29.87 -31.88 15.13
CA VAL A 20 -29.69 -30.54 14.58
C VAL A 20 -28.34 -30.06 15.11
N GLY A 21 -27.27 -30.47 14.42
CA GLY A 21 -25.93 -29.94 14.61
C GLY A 21 -25.96 -28.49 14.16
N LEU A 22 -26.25 -27.59 15.09
CA LEU A 22 -25.98 -26.18 14.89
C LEU A 22 -24.49 -26.07 14.59
N LEU A 23 -24.18 -25.78 13.32
CA LEU A 23 -22.83 -25.50 12.83
C LEU A 23 -22.41 -24.18 13.46
N VAL A 24 -22.00 -24.23 14.73
CA VAL A 24 -21.26 -23.14 15.37
C VAL A 24 -19.89 -23.20 14.72
N ALA A 25 -19.72 -22.45 13.62
CA ALA A 25 -18.40 -22.08 13.18
C ALA A 25 -17.68 -21.48 14.40
N PRO A 26 -16.45 -21.91 14.72
CA PRO A 26 -15.71 -21.26 15.79
C PRO A 26 -15.54 -19.80 15.37
N ILE A 27 -16.29 -18.90 16.03
CA ILE A 27 -15.95 -17.47 16.01
C ILE A 27 -14.63 -17.42 16.78
N LYS A 28 -13.53 -17.56 16.06
CA LYS A 28 -12.22 -17.26 16.61
C LYS A 28 -12.30 -15.77 16.92
N ALA A 29 -12.32 -15.44 18.20
CA ALA A 29 -12.33 -14.06 18.65
C ALA A 29 -11.18 -13.35 17.92
N MET A 30 -11.45 -12.21 17.29
CA MET A 30 -10.42 -11.31 16.74
C MET A 30 -9.39 -11.11 17.85
N THR A 31 -8.24 -11.76 17.72
CA THR A 31 -7.15 -11.59 18.66
C THR A 31 -6.67 -10.16 18.50
N GLN A 32 -6.62 -9.42 19.61
CA GLN A 32 -6.03 -8.09 19.69
C GLN A 32 -4.58 -8.16 19.18
N GLY A 33 -4.36 -7.90 17.87
CA GLY A 33 -3.06 -8.06 17.23
C GLY A 33 -3.04 -8.35 15.72
N GLU A 34 -4.16 -8.64 15.06
CA GLU A 34 -4.15 -8.82 13.59
C GLU A 34 -4.02 -7.48 12.86
N LEU A 35 -3.10 -7.43 11.89
CA LEU A 35 -2.82 -6.26 11.07
C LEU A 35 -3.67 -6.29 9.80
N GLY A 36 -4.09 -5.11 9.33
CA GLY A 36 -4.70 -4.98 8.02
C GLY A 36 -3.69 -5.26 6.92
N GLN A 37 -4.09 -6.03 5.90
CA GLN A 37 -3.24 -6.41 4.77
C GLN A 37 -3.69 -5.74 3.47
N LEU A 38 -2.72 -5.43 2.61
CA LEU A 38 -2.91 -5.03 1.21
C LEU A 38 -1.86 -5.69 0.32
N VAL A 39 -2.06 -5.68 -1.00
CA VAL A 39 -1.05 -6.17 -1.96
C VAL A 39 -0.44 -5.01 -2.75
N MET A 40 0.89 -5.01 -2.88
CA MET A 40 1.65 -3.98 -3.61
C MET A 40 1.54 -4.21 -5.14
N VAL A 41 0.35 -4.02 -5.70
CA VAL A 41 0.06 -4.21 -7.12
C VAL A 41 -0.74 -3.02 -7.63
N ASN A 42 -0.26 -2.36 -8.69
CA ASN A 42 -0.99 -1.31 -9.39
C ASN A 42 -1.68 -1.79 -10.70
N TYR A 43 -1.57 -3.08 -11.04
CA TYR A 43 -2.19 -3.66 -12.22
C TYR A 43 -3.56 -4.29 -11.91
N VAL A 44 -4.58 -3.90 -12.67
CA VAL A 44 -5.88 -4.60 -12.70
C VAL A 44 -6.27 -4.84 -14.15
N ALA A 45 -6.52 -6.10 -14.49
CA ALA A 45 -6.91 -6.50 -15.85
C ALA A 45 -8.18 -5.74 -16.29
N GLY A 46 -8.14 -5.16 -17.48
CA GLY A 46 -9.26 -4.38 -18.05
C GLY A 46 -9.35 -2.93 -17.58
N GLN A 47 -8.44 -2.44 -16.73
CA GLN A 47 -8.37 -1.03 -16.30
C GLN A 47 -7.07 -0.32 -16.74
N THR A 48 -6.40 -0.83 -17.77
CA THR A 48 -5.22 -0.20 -18.38
C THR A 48 -5.62 0.97 -19.28
N PRO A 49 -4.95 2.15 -19.23
CA PRO A 49 -3.68 2.46 -18.56
C PRO A 49 -3.81 3.19 -17.21
N ALA A 50 -4.97 3.14 -16.54
CA ALA A 50 -5.37 4.13 -15.52
C ALA A 50 -4.43 4.30 -14.30
N ARG A 51 -3.43 3.43 -14.13
CA ARG A 51 -2.50 3.39 -12.99
C ARG A 51 -1.03 3.18 -13.36
N ALA A 52 -0.71 3.30 -14.65
CA ALA A 52 0.66 3.15 -15.12
C ALA A 52 1.55 4.29 -14.60
N VAL A 53 2.80 3.99 -14.27
CA VAL A 53 3.81 5.00 -13.90
C VAL A 53 4.74 5.24 -15.09
N TYR A 54 5.02 6.51 -15.38
CA TYR A 54 5.83 6.93 -16.51
C TYR A 54 7.14 7.60 -16.07
N ASP A 55 8.12 7.61 -16.96
CA ASP A 55 9.38 8.33 -16.79
C ASP A 55 9.17 9.85 -16.85
N VAL A 56 10.25 10.62 -16.71
CA VAL A 56 10.27 12.10 -16.70
C VAL A 56 9.69 12.75 -17.95
N ASP A 57 9.55 12.00 -19.04
CA ASP A 57 8.92 12.46 -20.28
C ASP A 57 7.37 12.40 -20.25
N GLY A 58 6.80 11.78 -19.20
CA GLY A 58 5.38 11.55 -19.02
C GLY A 58 4.74 10.62 -20.05
N LYS A 59 5.54 9.85 -20.80
CA LYS A 59 5.08 9.01 -21.92
C LYS A 59 5.68 7.62 -21.90
N THR A 60 6.92 7.47 -21.47
CA THR A 60 7.63 6.19 -21.44
C THR A 60 7.26 5.44 -20.16
N PRO A 61 6.53 4.32 -20.23
CA PRO A 61 6.17 3.57 -19.03
C PRO A 61 7.41 2.92 -18.42
N LEU A 62 7.53 2.97 -17.09
CA LEU A 62 8.70 2.43 -16.39
C LEU A 62 8.75 0.90 -16.49
N ALA A 63 9.93 0.33 -16.73
CA ALA A 63 10.08 -1.11 -16.85
C ALA A 63 11.36 -1.63 -16.19
N GLY A 64 11.26 -2.83 -15.64
CA GLY A 64 12.39 -3.57 -15.08
C GLY A 64 12.93 -3.01 -13.76
N SER A 65 14.09 -3.53 -13.38
CA SER A 65 14.75 -3.26 -12.09
C SER A 65 15.48 -1.93 -12.01
N SER A 66 15.47 -1.13 -13.08
CA SER A 66 16.05 0.22 -13.06
C SER A 66 15.21 1.20 -12.24
N PHE A 67 13.97 0.85 -11.95
CA PHE A 67 13.04 1.65 -11.15
C PHE A 67 12.48 0.80 -10.02
N LEU A 68 12.32 1.42 -8.86
CA LEU A 68 11.81 0.79 -7.65
C LEU A 68 10.57 1.57 -7.18
N ALA A 69 9.58 0.84 -6.67
CA ALA A 69 8.40 1.39 -6.01
C ALA A 69 8.41 0.98 -4.53
N GLU A 70 8.08 1.92 -3.65
CA GLU A 70 7.93 1.71 -2.21
C GLU A 70 6.60 2.28 -1.74
N LEU A 71 6.02 1.61 -0.75
CA LEU A 71 4.78 1.99 -0.12
C LEU A 71 5.05 2.72 1.19
N TYR A 72 4.45 3.89 1.31
CA TYR A 72 4.29 4.59 2.56
C TYR A 72 2.86 4.37 3.03
N ALA A 73 2.69 3.93 4.27
CA ALA A 73 1.36 3.65 4.81
C ALA A 73 1.25 4.04 6.28
N ALA A 74 0.02 4.32 6.70
CA ALA A 74 -0.34 4.53 8.08
C ALA A 74 -1.83 4.28 8.31
N ALA A 75 -2.19 4.04 9.57
CA ALA A 75 -3.59 4.13 9.98
C ALA A 75 -4.12 5.57 9.84
N PRO A 76 -5.42 5.77 9.60
CA PRO A 76 -6.02 7.09 9.50
C PRO A 76 -5.70 7.96 10.72
N GLY A 77 -5.20 9.17 10.49
CA GLY A 77 -4.80 10.11 11.54
C GLY A 77 -3.35 9.99 12.02
N ASN A 78 -2.62 8.97 11.58
CA ASN A 78 -1.19 8.82 11.85
C ASN A 78 -0.34 9.35 10.69
N SER A 79 0.95 9.62 10.97
CA SER A 79 1.91 10.01 9.93
C SER A 79 2.32 8.81 9.08
N LEU A 80 2.36 8.99 7.76
CA LEU A 80 2.84 7.99 6.80
C LEU A 80 4.27 7.55 7.15
N GLN A 81 4.50 6.24 7.19
CA GLN A 81 5.81 5.64 7.42
C GLN A 81 6.19 4.74 6.23
N PRO A 82 7.49 4.68 5.87
CA PRO A 82 7.96 3.76 4.85
C PRO A 82 7.79 2.30 5.29
N ILE A 83 7.28 1.46 4.40
CA ILE A 83 7.28 0.00 4.57
C ILE A 83 8.45 -0.54 3.73
N LEU A 84 9.64 -0.66 4.31
CA LEU A 84 10.84 -1.04 3.57
C LEU A 84 10.75 -2.42 2.90
N SER A 85 9.93 -3.33 3.42
CA SER A 85 9.66 -4.64 2.79
C SER A 85 8.81 -4.54 1.51
N SER A 86 8.25 -3.37 1.20
CA SER A 86 7.43 -3.14 0.01
C SER A 86 8.22 -2.78 -1.25
N ILE A 87 9.54 -2.59 -1.12
CA ILE A 87 10.39 -2.16 -2.24
C ILE A 87 10.38 -3.23 -3.32
N THR A 88 9.76 -2.90 -4.47
CA THR A 88 9.59 -3.82 -5.59
C THR A 88 10.03 -3.18 -6.90
N PRO A 89 10.72 -3.92 -7.79
CA PRO A 89 11.00 -3.45 -9.14
C PRO A 89 9.75 -3.42 -10.02
N PHE A 90 9.83 -2.67 -11.13
CA PHE A 90 8.78 -2.67 -12.16
C PHE A 90 8.84 -3.94 -13.02
N SER A 91 7.68 -4.31 -13.55
CA SER A 91 7.54 -5.44 -14.48
C SER A 91 8.26 -5.16 -15.80
N THR A 92 8.97 -6.17 -16.32
CA THR A 92 9.50 -6.15 -17.69
C THR A 92 8.45 -6.58 -18.71
N ALA A 93 7.44 -7.34 -18.30
CA ALA A 93 6.40 -7.87 -19.17
C ALA A 93 5.27 -6.87 -19.41
N ILE A 94 4.94 -6.05 -18.41
CA ILE A 94 3.89 -5.02 -18.49
C ILE A 94 4.45 -3.69 -17.97
N PRO A 95 5.11 -2.89 -18.85
CA PRO A 95 5.67 -1.60 -18.47
C PRO A 95 4.64 -0.68 -17.80
N GLY A 96 5.08 0.09 -16.82
CA GLY A 96 4.29 1.02 -16.01
C GLY A 96 3.67 0.37 -14.78
N TYR A 97 3.82 -0.95 -14.62
CA TYR A 97 3.23 -1.71 -13.54
C TYR A 97 4.27 -2.47 -12.72
N PHE A 98 3.97 -2.66 -11.44
CA PHE A 98 4.75 -3.45 -10.50
C PHE A 98 3.85 -4.50 -9.82
N PHE A 99 4.47 -5.61 -9.44
CA PHE A 99 3.82 -6.75 -8.80
C PHE A 99 4.65 -7.15 -7.58
N GLY A 100 4.31 -6.59 -6.43
CA GLY A 100 4.94 -6.90 -5.15
C GLY A 100 4.10 -7.84 -4.30
N ASP A 101 4.60 -8.08 -3.09
CA ASP A 101 4.02 -9.01 -2.13
C ASP A 101 2.83 -8.42 -1.37
N ILE A 102 2.20 -9.27 -0.55
CA ILE A 102 1.22 -8.87 0.45
C ILE A 102 1.96 -8.23 1.63
N LEU A 103 1.46 -7.09 2.10
CA LEU A 103 2.07 -6.28 3.14
C LEU A 103 1.11 -6.10 4.30
N ASP A 104 1.64 -6.28 5.51
CA ASP A 104 0.96 -5.91 6.75
C ASP A 104 1.12 -4.41 7.01
N ILE A 105 0.03 -3.72 7.32
CA ILE A 105 0.03 -2.28 7.58
C ILE A 105 -0.03 -2.02 9.09
N PRO A 106 1.06 -1.51 9.70
CA PRO A 106 1.12 -1.28 11.13
C PRO A 106 0.02 -0.34 11.63
N GLY A 107 -0.58 -0.70 12.77
CA GLY A 107 -1.61 0.12 13.43
C GLY A 107 -2.98 0.11 12.74
N THR A 108 -3.17 -0.73 11.72
CA THR A 108 -4.48 -0.97 11.10
C THR A 108 -5.03 -2.33 11.51
N THR A 109 -6.34 -2.52 11.35
CA THR A 109 -7.01 -3.80 11.56
C THR A 109 -7.58 -4.33 10.24
N PRO A 110 -7.81 -5.64 10.13
CA PRO A 110 -8.64 -6.21 9.08
C PRO A 110 -9.99 -5.50 8.97
N ALA A 111 -10.51 -5.37 7.75
CA ALA A 111 -11.69 -4.58 7.38
C ALA A 111 -11.62 -3.08 7.70
N GLY A 112 -10.50 -2.60 8.26
CA GLY A 112 -10.23 -1.19 8.49
C GLY A 112 -9.81 -0.45 7.23
N THR A 113 -9.41 0.80 7.42
CA THR A 113 -8.90 1.69 6.38
C THR A 113 -7.40 1.92 6.60
N ALA A 114 -6.62 1.97 5.52
CA ALA A 114 -5.26 2.51 5.53
C ALA A 114 -5.21 3.79 4.69
N VAL A 115 -4.32 4.71 5.07
CA VAL A 115 -3.89 5.83 4.23
C VAL A 115 -2.54 5.45 3.64
N VAL A 116 -2.41 5.56 2.33
CA VAL A 116 -1.23 5.10 1.60
C VAL A 116 -0.73 6.12 0.58
N GLN A 117 0.54 6.02 0.26
CA GLN A 117 1.21 6.78 -0.79
C GLN A 117 2.28 5.88 -1.41
N VAL A 118 2.37 5.90 -2.74
CA VAL A 118 3.40 5.18 -3.47
C VAL A 118 4.48 6.17 -3.88
N VAL A 119 5.71 5.84 -3.56
CA VAL A 119 6.88 6.58 -4.04
C VAL A 119 7.68 5.69 -4.97
N VAL A 120 8.23 6.30 -6.02
CA VAL A 120 8.98 5.63 -7.07
C VAL A 120 10.27 6.38 -7.30
N TRP A 121 11.35 5.67 -7.57
CA TRP A 121 12.62 6.30 -7.92
C TRP A 121 13.44 5.41 -8.85
N ARG A 122 14.51 5.97 -9.42
CA ARG A 122 15.50 5.18 -10.15
C ARG A 122 16.43 4.45 -9.19
N ALA A 123 16.60 3.15 -9.36
CA ALA A 123 17.43 2.30 -8.49
C ALA A 123 18.90 2.75 -8.38
N SER A 124 19.43 3.49 -9.36
CA SER A 124 20.78 4.05 -9.30
C SER A 124 20.93 5.20 -8.32
N ASP A 125 19.82 5.85 -7.94
CA ASP A 125 19.83 7.07 -7.14
C ASP A 125 19.80 6.75 -5.62
N GLY A 126 19.48 5.51 -5.24
CA GLY A 126 19.51 5.05 -3.85
C GLY A 126 18.86 3.68 -3.66
N ALA A 127 19.19 2.99 -2.56
CA ALA A 127 18.58 1.70 -2.24
C ALA A 127 17.19 1.85 -1.59
N THR A 128 16.94 3.01 -0.97
CA THR A 128 15.65 3.40 -0.40
C THR A 128 15.21 4.74 -0.96
N PHE A 129 13.92 5.07 -0.87
CA PHE A 129 13.43 6.38 -1.30
C PHE A 129 14.10 7.53 -0.54
N ALA A 130 14.39 7.36 0.76
CA ALA A 130 15.04 8.38 1.57
C ALA A 130 16.46 8.74 1.07
N GLU A 131 17.20 7.76 0.56
CA GLU A 131 18.52 7.97 -0.06
C GLU A 131 18.40 8.57 -1.47
N ALA A 132 17.40 8.11 -2.22
CA ALA A 132 17.14 8.58 -3.58
C ALA A 132 16.51 9.97 -3.64
N ASN A 133 16.04 10.52 -2.53
CA ASN A 133 15.44 11.86 -2.49
C ASN A 133 16.51 12.95 -2.29
N HIS A 134 17.36 13.13 -3.29
CA HIS A 134 18.40 14.16 -3.31
C HIS A 134 18.34 14.98 -4.61
N PRO A 135 18.93 16.19 -4.63
CA PRO A 135 19.05 17.02 -5.83
C PRO A 135 19.56 16.25 -7.06
N GLY A 136 18.83 16.34 -8.19
CA GLY A 136 19.18 15.66 -9.44
C GLY A 136 18.68 14.22 -9.57
N ALA A 137 18.14 13.63 -8.49
CA ALA A 137 17.55 12.30 -8.53
C ALA A 137 16.21 12.28 -9.26
N HIS A 138 15.84 11.09 -9.75
CA HIS A 138 14.61 10.89 -10.48
C HIS A 138 13.61 10.16 -9.60
N VAL A 139 12.59 10.92 -9.17
CA VAL A 139 11.61 10.47 -8.19
C VAL A 139 10.19 10.76 -8.67
N GLY A 140 9.23 9.96 -8.25
CA GLY A 140 7.82 10.16 -8.49
C GLY A 140 7.06 9.87 -7.21
N ILE A 141 6.12 10.73 -6.85
CA ILE A 141 5.34 10.61 -5.62
C ILE A 141 3.87 10.64 -6.02
N SER A 142 3.11 9.62 -5.63
CA SER A 142 1.66 9.60 -5.88
C SER A 142 0.93 10.59 -4.97
N SER A 143 -0.31 10.92 -5.34
CA SER A 143 -1.28 11.47 -4.39
C SER A 143 -1.46 10.50 -3.20
N VAL A 144 -1.83 11.04 -2.05
CA VAL A 144 -2.18 10.24 -0.88
C VAL A 144 -3.63 9.79 -1.05
N PHE A 145 -3.89 8.49 -0.90
CA PHE A 145 -5.22 7.92 -1.06
C PHE A 145 -5.53 6.91 0.04
N GLN A 146 -6.79 6.47 0.11
CA GLN A 146 -7.26 5.54 1.14
C GLN A 146 -7.57 4.19 0.54
N ILE A 147 -7.31 3.13 1.29
CA ILE A 147 -7.69 1.77 0.90
C ILE A 147 -8.57 1.20 2.00
N ALA A 148 -9.77 0.77 1.62
CA ALA A 148 -10.70 0.06 2.49
C ALA A 148 -11.64 -0.81 1.64
N PRO A 149 -12.02 -2.02 2.11
CA PRO A 149 -11.56 -2.67 3.34
C PRO A 149 -10.20 -3.35 3.16
N LEU A 150 -9.34 -3.27 4.20
CA LEU A 150 -8.13 -4.10 4.26
C LEU A 150 -8.49 -5.58 4.49
N ALA A 151 -7.67 -6.49 3.98
CA ALA A 151 -7.82 -7.92 4.30
C ALA A 151 -7.24 -8.24 5.68
N GLY A 152 -7.53 -9.45 6.14
CA GLY A 152 -6.87 -10.07 7.29
C GLY A 152 -6.45 -11.49 6.93
N ASP A 153 -5.36 -11.93 7.55
CA ASP A 153 -4.77 -13.27 7.42
C ASP A 153 -5.76 -14.44 7.62
N HIS A 154 -6.81 -14.23 8.41
CA HIS A 154 -7.81 -15.24 8.78
C HIS A 154 -9.18 -15.08 8.08
N LEU A 155 -9.42 -13.99 7.35
CA LEU A 155 -10.74 -13.68 6.78
C LEU A 155 -11.01 -14.34 5.43
N GLY A 156 -10.00 -15.01 4.83
CA GLY A 156 -10.12 -15.64 3.51
C GLY A 156 -10.42 -14.65 2.37
N SER A 157 -10.38 -13.34 2.65
CA SER A 157 -10.50 -12.28 1.66
C SER A 157 -9.14 -12.00 1.03
N ALA A 158 -9.10 -11.92 -0.30
CA ALA A 158 -7.90 -11.51 -1.02
C ALA A 158 -7.53 -10.07 -0.63
N PRO A 159 -6.26 -9.77 -0.31
CA PRO A 159 -5.82 -8.41 -0.02
C PRO A 159 -6.13 -7.44 -1.17
N PRO A 160 -6.62 -6.23 -0.88
CA PRO A 160 -6.90 -5.23 -1.89
C PRO A 160 -5.61 -4.77 -2.58
N ALA A 161 -5.68 -4.61 -3.90
CA ALA A 161 -4.65 -3.95 -4.69
C ALA A 161 -4.76 -2.42 -4.58
N LEU A 162 -3.82 -1.69 -5.18
CA LEU A 162 -3.79 -0.22 -5.16
C LEU A 162 -4.79 0.37 -6.16
N TYR A 163 -6.09 0.16 -5.93
CA TYR A 163 -7.14 0.47 -6.90
C TYR A 163 -7.46 1.97 -7.04
N GLU A 164 -7.12 2.81 -6.05
CA GLU A 164 -7.27 4.27 -6.16
C GLU A 164 -5.98 4.97 -6.61
N LEU A 165 -4.92 4.22 -6.93
CA LEU A 165 -3.69 4.83 -7.42
C LEU A 165 -3.94 5.48 -8.78
N GLU A 166 -3.77 6.79 -8.84
CA GLU A 166 -3.79 7.54 -10.09
C GLU A 166 -2.46 7.35 -10.84
N SER A 167 -2.51 7.40 -12.17
CA SER A 167 -1.30 7.42 -12.99
C SER A 167 -0.48 8.70 -12.72
N PHE A 168 0.84 8.55 -12.60
CA PHE A 168 1.77 9.67 -12.40
C PHE A 168 3.10 9.42 -13.13
N SER A 169 3.95 10.44 -13.16
CA SER A 169 5.25 10.42 -13.83
C SER A 169 6.36 10.79 -12.87
N LEU A 170 7.58 10.36 -13.18
CA LEU A 170 8.77 10.82 -12.46
C LEU A 170 9.03 12.30 -12.78
N TYR A 171 9.73 12.95 -11.88
CA TYR A 171 10.32 14.27 -12.06
C TYR A 171 11.74 14.26 -11.51
N VAL A 172 12.54 15.21 -11.99
CA VAL A 172 13.89 15.42 -11.47
C VAL A 172 13.80 16.35 -10.27
N VAL A 173 14.33 15.94 -9.12
CA VAL A 173 14.39 16.79 -7.92
C VAL A 173 15.24 18.02 -8.25
N PRO A 174 14.69 19.24 -8.19
CA PRO A 174 15.44 20.45 -8.51
C PRO A 174 16.62 20.63 -7.55
N GLU A 175 17.79 20.97 -8.09
CA GLU A 175 18.92 21.37 -7.25
C GLU A 175 18.61 22.71 -6.57
N PRO A 176 18.86 22.87 -5.26
CA PRO A 176 18.81 24.20 -4.65
C PRO A 176 19.84 25.06 -5.38
N SER A 177 19.38 26.13 -6.03
CA SER A 177 20.25 26.97 -6.84
C SER A 177 21.35 27.55 -5.97
N MET A 178 22.60 27.12 -6.19
CA MET A 178 23.78 27.66 -5.50
C MET A 178 23.85 29.19 -5.62
N ALA A 179 23.37 29.74 -6.73
CA ALA A 179 23.23 31.18 -6.94
C ALA A 179 22.43 31.90 -5.84
N THR A 180 21.40 31.27 -5.28
CA THR A 180 20.59 31.86 -4.20
C THR A 180 21.31 31.81 -2.87
N LEU A 181 22.04 30.72 -2.60
CA LEU A 181 22.88 30.60 -1.41
C LEU A 181 24.07 31.58 -1.47
N ASP A 182 24.71 31.73 -2.62
CA ASP A 182 25.80 32.66 -2.83
C ASP A 182 25.34 34.12 -2.70
N LEU A 183 24.17 34.45 -3.26
CA LEU A 183 23.59 35.79 -3.11
C LEU A 183 23.22 36.07 -1.65
N LEU A 184 22.63 35.10 -0.95
CA LEU A 184 22.27 35.25 0.46
C LEU A 184 23.52 35.41 1.34
N ALA A 185 24.56 34.63 1.08
CA ALA A 185 25.85 34.74 1.74
C ALA A 185 26.51 36.10 1.49
N ALA A 186 26.54 36.56 0.23
CA ALA A 186 27.06 37.87 -0.14
C ALA A 186 26.30 39.02 0.53
N CYS A 187 24.97 38.94 0.59
CA CYS A 187 24.13 39.90 1.28
C CYS A 187 24.39 39.92 2.80
N GLY A 188 24.52 38.75 3.43
CA GLY A 188 24.84 38.64 4.86
C GLY A 188 26.20 39.24 5.21
N ILE A 189 27.22 38.98 4.37
CA ILE A 189 28.57 39.55 4.54
C ILE A 189 28.52 41.07 4.36
N ALA A 190 27.85 41.57 3.32
CA ALA A 190 27.72 43.01 3.07
C ALA A 190 27.00 43.74 4.22
N PHE A 191 25.95 43.13 4.78
CA PHE A 191 25.20 43.68 5.90
C PHE A 191 26.04 43.69 7.19
N GLY A 192 26.72 42.59 7.50
CA GLY A 192 27.64 42.48 8.65
C GLY A 192 28.80 43.49 8.58
N TRP A 193 29.38 43.68 7.39
CA TRP A 193 30.40 44.71 7.16
C TRP A 193 29.87 46.13 7.39
N ARG A 194 28.64 46.40 6.98
CA ARG A 194 28.03 47.74 7.12
C ARG A 194 27.72 48.08 8.58
N LEU A 195 27.35 47.09 9.40
CA LEU A 195 27.13 47.26 10.84
C LEU A 195 28.44 47.49 11.61
N ARG A 196 29.51 46.76 11.26
CA ARG A 196 30.83 46.93 11.90
C ARG A 196 31.50 48.28 11.64
N ARG A 197 31.16 48.97 10.55
CA ARG A 197 31.70 50.32 10.25
C ARG A 197 30.97 51.45 10.97
N ARG A 198 29.86 51.15 11.66
CA ARG A 198 29.03 52.14 12.36
C ARG A 198 29.12 52.05 13.89
N ALA A 199 29.84 51.05 14.41
CA ALA A 199 30.23 50.93 15.82
C ALA A 199 31.68 51.38 15.97
#